data_AF-A0A534NHQ3-F1
#
_entry.id   AF-A0A534NHQ3-F1
#
_cell.length_a   1.000
_cell.length_b   1.000
_cell.length_c   1.000
_cell.angle_alpha   90.00
_cell.angle_beta   90.00
_cell.angle_gamma   90.00
#
_symmetry.space_group_name_H-M   'P 1'
#
loop_
_entity.id
_entity.type
_entity.pdbx_description
1 polymer ?
#
loop_
_entity_poly.entity_id
_entity_poly.type
_entity_poly.pdbx_seq_one_letter_code
_entity_poly.pdbx_strand_id
1 'polypeptide(L)' 'MSAKLEGTCHCGNIAIVLETEQDPRELPLRACDCSFCRRHGARTTSDPAGRARVGIQDQS' A
#
# COMPACT_ATOMS: atom_id res chain seq x y z
N MET A 1 -11.94 -10.73 10.60
CA MET A 1 -12.76 -9.78 9.82
C MET A 1 -11.87 -9.29 8.70
N SER A 2 -12.29 -9.30 7.44
CA SER A 2 -11.46 -8.76 6.37
C SER A 2 -11.52 -7.23 6.36
N ALA A 3 -10.36 -6.59 6.26
CA ALA A 3 -10.23 -5.15 6.09
C ALA A 3 -9.81 -4.82 4.66
N LYS A 4 -10.31 -3.70 4.16
CA LYS A 4 -9.98 -3.14 2.84
C LYS A 4 -9.37 -1.76 3.04
N LEU A 5 -8.14 -1.58 2.58
CA LEU A 5 -7.41 -0.31 2.62
C LEU A 5 -7.30 0.23 1.20
N GLU A 6 -7.74 1.46 1.01
CA GLU A 6 -7.79 2.12 -0.30
C GLU A 6 -6.83 3.31 -0.32
N GLY A 7 -6.18 3.52 -1.46
CA GLY A 7 -5.28 4.65 -1.66
C GLY A 7 -5.16 5.03 -3.12
N THR A 8 -4.77 6.28 -3.36
CA THR A 8 -4.52 6.81 -4.69
C THR A 8 -3.18 7.50 -4.75
N CYS A 9 -2.59 7.59 -5.94
CA CYS A 9 -1.45 8.47 -6.14
C CYS A 9 -1.88 9.94 -6.12
N HIS A 10 -0.91 10.85 -5.98
CA HIS A 10 -1.15 12.28 -5.88
C HIS A 10 -2.02 12.86 -7.01
N CYS A 11 -1.83 12.39 -8.26
CA CYS A 11 -2.61 12.83 -9.41
C CYS A 11 -3.93 12.06 -9.60
N GLY A 12 -4.20 11.03 -8.79
CA GLY A 12 -5.41 10.23 -8.85
C GLY A 12 -5.42 9.12 -9.92
N ASN A 13 -4.44 9.07 -10.84
CA ASN A 13 -4.48 8.09 -11.93
C ASN A 13 -4.26 6.63 -11.47
N ILE A 14 -3.48 6.41 -10.41
CA ILE A 14 -3.25 5.08 -9.85
C ILE A 14 -4.12 4.92 -8.61
N ALA A 15 -4.93 3.88 -8.58
CA ALA A 15 -5.66 3.43 -7.40
C ALA A 15 -5.10 2.08 -6.91
N ILE A 16 -5.01 1.93 -5.60
CA ILE A 16 -4.54 0.71 -4.94
C ILE A 16 -5.57 0.28 -3.91
N VAL A 17 -5.84 -1.03 -3.89
CA VAL A 17 -6.63 -1.68 -2.84
C VAL A 17 -5.79 -2.79 -2.22
N LEU A 18 -5.63 -2.77 -0.89
CA LEU A 18 -5.11 -3.88 -0.11
C LEU A 18 -6.26 -4.54 0.66
N GLU A 19 -6.50 -5.82 0.38
CA GLU A 19 -7.38 -6.70 1.14
C GLU A 19 -6.54 -7.56 2.08
N THR A 20 -6.89 -7.58 3.36
CA THR A 20 -6.19 -8.33 4.41
C THR A 20 -7.19 -8.85 5.45
N GLU A 21 -6.85 -9.93 6.15
CA GLU A 21 -7.61 -10.40 7.32
C GLU A 21 -7.10 -9.83 8.64
N GLN A 22 -5.99 -9.07 8.60
CA GLN A 22 -5.40 -8.42 9.76
C GLN A 22 -6.14 -7.14 10.10
N ASP A 23 -6.20 -6.79 11.39
CA ASP A 23 -6.63 -5.45 11.79
C ASP A 23 -5.63 -4.42 11.20
N PRO A 24 -6.09 -3.36 10.53
CA PRO A 24 -5.20 -2.33 9.99
C PRO A 24 -4.21 -1.72 11.00
N ARG A 25 -4.56 -1.74 12.29
CA ARG A 25 -3.71 -1.25 13.38
C ARG A 25 -2.60 -2.23 13.76
N GLU A 26 -2.74 -3.50 13.38
CA GLU A 26 -1.77 -4.56 13.63
C GLU A 26 -0.83 -4.80 12.43
N LEU A 27 -1.16 -4.24 11.26
CA LEU A 27 -0.30 -4.28 10.08
C LEU A 27 1.06 -3.59 10.37
N PRO A 28 2.19 -4.28 10.18
CA PRO A 28 3.50 -3.73 10.52
C PRO A 28 3.92 -2.62 9.56
N LEU A 29 3.97 -1.39 10.07
CA LEU A 29 4.58 -0.25 9.37
C LEU A 29 6.11 -0.33 9.43
N ARG A 30 6.75 -0.19 8.27
CA ARG A 30 8.19 -0.27 8.09
C ARG A 30 8.73 0.95 7.37
N ALA A 31 9.93 1.35 7.75
CA ALA A 31 10.78 2.28 7.02
C ALA A 31 12.12 1.57 6.81
N CYS A 32 12.47 1.29 5.56
CA CYS A 32 13.73 0.62 5.24
C CYS A 32 14.87 1.64 5.18
N ASP A 33 15.99 1.33 5.84
CA ASP A 33 17.14 2.24 5.98
C ASP A 33 18.15 2.22 4.82
N CYS A 34 17.92 1.38 3.80
CA CYS A 34 18.77 1.38 2.62
C CYS A 34 18.75 2.75 1.91
N SER A 35 19.84 3.11 1.22
CA SER A 35 19.99 4.44 0.60
C SER A 35 18.85 4.78 -0.36
N PHE A 36 18.35 3.78 -1.10
CA PHE A 36 17.21 3.92 -2.00
C PHE A 36 15.93 4.30 -1.26
N CYS A 37 15.50 3.48 -0.28
CA CYS A 37 14.25 3.70 0.46
C CYS A 37 14.30 5.00 1.29
N ARG A 38 15.43 5.30 1.91
CA ARG A 38 15.60 6.52 2.72
C ARG A 38 15.41 7.79 1.89
N ARG A 39 15.92 7.81 0.64
CA ARG A 39 15.73 8.94 -0.28
C ARG A 39 14.26 9.16 -0.66
N HIS A 40 13.44 8.13 -0.61
CA HIS A 40 12.01 8.19 -0.97
C HIS A 40 11.10 8.46 0.23
N GLY A 41 11.58 8.24 1.47
CA GLY A 41 10.84 8.55 2.69
C GLY A 41 9.54 7.76 2.87
N ALA A 42 9.39 6.64 2.13
CA ALA A 42 8.16 5.86 2.15
C ALA A 42 8.03 5.04 3.45
N ARG A 43 6.79 4.96 3.94
CA ARG A 43 6.38 3.98 4.96
C ARG A 43 5.58 2.89 4.27
N THR A 44 5.93 1.64 4.51
CA THR A 44 5.33 0.50 3.82
C THR A 44 4.80 -0.53 4.81
N THR A 45 3.86 -1.34 4.35
CA THR A 45 3.36 -2.52 5.08
C THR A 45 3.25 -3.68 4.10
N SER A 46 3.02 -4.89 4.61
CA SER A 46 2.71 -6.07 3.79
C SER A 46 2.00 -7.10 4.64
N ASP A 47 1.15 -7.88 3.99
CA ASP A 47 0.53 -9.09 4.54
C ASP A 47 0.78 -10.24 3.56
N PRO A 48 1.46 -11.34 3.95
CA PRO A 48 1.72 -12.48 3.06
C PRO A 48 0.45 -13.23 2.64
N ALA A 49 -0.64 -13.12 3.41
CA ALA A 49 -1.95 -13.69 3.05
C ALA A 49 -2.85 -12.66 2.33
N GLY A 50 -2.42 -11.40 2.28
CA GLY A 50 -3.18 -10.30 1.71
C GLY A 50 -3.16 -10.28 0.18
N ARG A 51 -4.04 -9.47 -0.40
CA ARG A 51 -4.13 -9.25 -1.85
C ARG A 51 -4.07 -7.76 -2.15
N ALA A 52 -3.12 -7.37 -3.01
CA ALA A 52 -3.05 -6.02 -3.54
C ALA A 52 -3.59 -5.99 -4.98
N ARG A 53 -4.46 -5.03 -5.29
CA ARG A 53 -4.88 -4.71 -6.66
C ARG A 53 -4.45 -3.30 -7.00
N VAL A 54 -3.93 -3.12 -8.21
CA VAL A 54 -3.52 -1.83 -8.77
C VAL A 54 -4.37 -1.56 -10.00
N GLY A 55 -4.97 -0.37 -10.07
CA GLY A 55 -5.79 0.07 -11.19
C GLY A 55 -5.29 1.41 -11.74
N ILE A 56 -5.42 1.57 -13.05
CA ILE A 56 -5.17 2.83 -13.77
C ILE A 56 -6.52 3.43 -14.15
N GLN A 57 -6.77 4.69 -13.73
CA GLN A 57 -8.04 5.38 -13.95
C GLN A 57 -8.13 5.99 -15.34
N ASP A 58 -7.00 6.44 -15.88
CA ASP A 58 -6.85 7.08 -17.17
C ASP A 58 -5.64 6.52 -17.92
N GLN A 59 -5.89 5.97 -19.11
CA GLN A 59 -4.90 5.32 -19.99
C GLN A 59 -4.64 6.12 -21.27
N SER A 60 -5.21 7.32 -21.38
CA SER A 60 -5.14 8.15 -22.60
C SER A 60 -3.75 8.69 -22.90
#